data_AF-S4NWT4-F1
#
_entry.id   AF-S4NWT4-F1
#
_cell.length_a   1.000
_cell.length_b   1.000
_cell.length_c   1.000
_cell.angle_alpha   90.00
_cell.angle_beta   90.00
_cell.angle_gamma   90.00
#
_symmetry.space_group_name_H-M   'P 1'
#
loop_
_entity.id
_entity.type
_entity.pdbx_description
1 polymer ?
#
loop_
_entity_poly.entity_id
_entity_poly.type
_entity_poly.pdbx_seq_one_letter_code
_entity_poly.pdbx_strand_id
1 'polypeptide(L)'
;MWRLDQLNKSTAHKDHPFHKFGTGNRETLETIPKEKGIDVRKELLNFHKKWYSANIMTLVVMGKESLDELEEMVVKLFSVVEDRAVTAPSWPEHPFPPPLRRKRAYC
;
A
#
# COMPACT_ATOMS: atom_id res chain seq x y z
N MET A 1 -11.83 -15.93 7.25
CA MET A 1 -10.70 -15.14 7.81
C MET A 1 -10.87 -13.63 7.69
N TRP A 2 -11.44 -13.06 6.62
CA TRP A 2 -11.60 -11.59 6.44
C TRP A 2 -12.32 -10.83 7.58
N ARG A 3 -13.38 -11.41 8.15
CA ARG A 3 -14.16 -10.76 9.22
C ARG A 3 -13.33 -10.55 10.49
N LEU A 4 -12.53 -11.55 10.87
CA LEU A 4 -11.69 -11.47 12.07
C LEU A 4 -10.50 -10.53 11.87
N ASP A 5 -9.92 -10.49 10.67
CA ASP A 5 -8.85 -9.53 10.34
C ASP A 5 -9.34 -8.08 10.48
N GLN A 6 -10.45 -7.74 9.82
CA GLN A 6 -10.98 -6.38 9.89
C GLN A 6 -11.49 -6.01 11.28
N LEU A 7 -11.99 -7.00 12.06
CA LEU A 7 -12.34 -6.80 13.47
C LEU A 7 -11.11 -6.51 14.32
N ASN A 8 -9.99 -7.19 14.10
CA ASN A 8 -8.74 -6.90 14.82
C ASN A 8 -8.19 -5.52 14.46
N LYS A 9 -8.34 -5.09 13.19
CA LYS A 9 -7.96 -3.74 12.76
C LYS A 9 -8.83 -2.66 13.40
N SER A 10 -10.14 -2.89 13.51
CA SER A 10 -11.06 -1.91 14.11
C SER A 10 -10.89 -1.74 15.62
N THR A 11 -10.21 -2.66 16.31
CA THR A 11 -9.85 -2.53 17.74
C THR A 11 -8.50 -1.84 17.97
N ALA A 12 -7.73 -1.56 16.91
CA ALA A 12 -6.48 -0.82 17.00
C ALA A 12 -6.71 0.69 17.23
N HIS A 13 -5.62 1.42 17.50
CA HIS A 13 -5.67 2.87 17.61
C HIS A 13 -6.21 3.50 16.32
N LYS A 14 -7.23 4.37 16.41
CA LYS A 14 -7.95 4.91 15.24
C LYS A 14 -7.05 5.67 14.26
N ASP A 15 -6.03 6.35 14.78
CA ASP A 15 -5.10 7.13 13.96
C ASP A 15 -3.96 6.29 13.38
N HIS A 16 -3.80 5.04 13.83
CA HIS A 16 -2.78 4.16 13.30
C HIS A 16 -3.25 3.56 11.96
N PRO A 17 -2.42 3.56 10.89
CA PRO A 17 -2.87 3.11 9.56
C PRO A 17 -3.34 1.65 9.49
N PHE A 18 -2.93 0.80 10.45
CA PHE A 18 -3.47 -0.56 10.63
C PHE A 18 -4.99 -0.59 10.82
N HIS A 19 -5.62 0.47 11.33
CA HIS A 19 -7.08 0.55 11.53
C HIS A 19 -7.87 0.65 10.20
N LYS A 20 -7.22 1.00 9.09
CA LYS A 20 -7.89 1.25 7.80
C LYS A 20 -8.52 -0.02 7.21
N PHE A 21 -9.64 0.16 6.52
CA PHE A 21 -10.20 -0.86 5.64
C PHE A 21 -9.46 -0.85 4.30
N GLY A 22 -8.56 -1.80 4.11
CA GLY A 22 -7.64 -1.82 2.96
C GLY A 22 -8.25 -2.26 1.63
N THR A 23 -9.35 -3.02 1.64
CA THR A 23 -9.95 -3.57 0.41
C THR A 23 -10.64 -2.50 -0.43
N GLY A 24 -11.32 -1.56 0.22
CA GLY A 24 -12.24 -0.65 -0.47
C GLY A 24 -13.50 -1.35 -1.00
N ASN A 25 -14.44 -0.57 -1.49
CA ASN A 25 -15.72 -0.99 -2.08
C ASN A 25 -16.35 0.20 -2.83
N ARG A 26 -17.52 0.00 -3.43
CA ARG A 26 -18.24 1.09 -4.14
C ARG A 26 -18.51 2.31 -3.24
N GLU A 27 -18.81 2.08 -1.98
CA GLU A 27 -19.07 3.17 -1.04
C GLU A 27 -17.83 4.05 -0.83
N THR A 28 -16.67 3.43 -0.59
CA THR A 28 -15.40 4.13 -0.29
C THR A 28 -14.67 4.65 -1.53
N LEU A 29 -14.89 4.05 -2.70
CA LEU A 29 -14.18 4.37 -3.94
C LEU A 29 -15.04 5.11 -4.98
N GLU A 30 -16.35 5.23 -4.79
CA GLU A 30 -17.25 5.93 -5.72
C GLU A 30 -18.27 6.82 -4.99
N THR A 31 -19.14 6.25 -4.14
CA THR A 31 -20.26 6.98 -3.53
C THR A 31 -19.79 8.13 -2.65
N ILE A 32 -18.98 7.85 -1.61
CA ILE A 32 -18.45 8.87 -0.70
C ILE A 32 -17.54 9.88 -1.43
N PRO A 33 -16.61 9.46 -2.31
CA PRO A 33 -15.82 10.42 -3.09
C PRO A 33 -16.69 11.36 -3.93
N LYS A 34 -17.71 10.84 -4.64
CA LYS A 34 -18.60 11.64 -5.47
C LYS A 34 -19.41 12.64 -4.66
N GLU A 35 -19.96 12.21 -3.53
CA GLU A 35 -20.68 13.08 -2.58
C GLU A 35 -19.79 14.20 -2.03
N LYS A 36 -18.50 13.92 -1.85
CA LYS A 36 -17.48 14.88 -1.38
C LYS A 36 -16.84 15.71 -2.50
N GLY A 37 -17.26 15.53 -3.77
CA GLY A 37 -16.66 16.21 -4.91
C GLY A 37 -15.20 15.81 -5.19
N ILE A 38 -14.78 14.62 -4.75
CA ILE A 38 -13.44 14.09 -4.97
C ILE A 38 -13.37 13.41 -6.34
N ASP A 39 -12.49 13.88 -7.21
CA ASP A 39 -12.16 13.21 -8.46
C ASP A 39 -11.21 12.03 -8.18
N VAL A 40 -11.78 10.82 -8.18
CA VAL A 40 -11.06 9.57 -7.93
C VAL A 40 -9.93 9.35 -8.94
N ARG A 41 -10.12 9.73 -10.22
CA ARG A 41 -9.07 9.56 -11.24
C ARG A 41 -7.88 10.46 -10.93
N LYS A 42 -8.13 11.71 -10.52
CA LYS A 42 -7.07 12.63 -10.10
C LYS A 42 -6.32 12.10 -8.88
N GLU A 43 -7.02 11.55 -7.90
CA GLU A 43 -6.40 10.96 -6.71
C GLU A 43 -5.55 9.71 -7.04
N LEU A 44 -5.97 8.87 -7.99
CA LEU A 44 -5.16 7.76 -8.48
C LEU A 44 -3.85 8.24 -9.14
N LEU A 45 -3.93 9.28 -9.98
CA LEU A 45 -2.75 9.87 -10.61
C LEU A 45 -1.81 10.50 -9.57
N ASN A 46 -2.36 11.19 -8.57
CA ASN A 46 -1.59 11.78 -7.47
C ASN A 46 -0.89 10.68 -6.65
N PHE A 47 -1.60 9.60 -6.33
CA PHE A 47 -1.04 8.48 -5.59
C PHE A 47 0.08 7.79 -6.38
N HIS A 48 -0.13 7.51 -7.67
CA HIS A 48 0.88 6.94 -8.56
C HIS A 48 2.11 7.84 -8.63
N LYS A 49 1.94 9.14 -8.91
CA LYS A 49 3.04 10.09 -8.99
C LYS A 49 3.84 10.16 -7.69
N LYS A 50 3.17 10.07 -6.54
CA LYS A 50 3.80 10.15 -5.22
C LYS A 50 4.56 8.87 -4.83
N TRP A 51 3.97 7.70 -5.01
CA TRP A 51 4.47 6.46 -4.41
C TRP A 51 5.08 5.46 -5.41
N TYR A 52 4.82 5.58 -6.71
CA TYR A 52 5.43 4.69 -7.71
C TYR A 52 6.79 5.26 -8.14
N SER A 53 7.80 5.08 -7.29
CA SER A 53 9.18 5.56 -7.46
C SER A 53 10.17 4.40 -7.51
N ALA A 54 11.17 4.46 -8.40
CA ALA A 54 12.14 3.38 -8.63
C ALA A 54 12.85 2.93 -7.34
N ASN A 55 13.23 3.88 -6.46
CA ASN A 55 13.99 3.59 -5.24
C ASN A 55 13.24 2.74 -4.19
N ILE A 56 11.92 2.57 -4.31
CA ILE A 56 11.10 1.74 -3.41
C ILE A 56 10.42 0.57 -4.15
N MET A 57 10.85 0.26 -5.37
CA MET A 57 10.39 -0.88 -6.14
C MET A 57 11.39 -2.03 -6.07
N THR A 58 10.88 -3.26 -6.13
CA THR A 58 11.68 -4.47 -6.28
C THR A 58 11.10 -5.30 -7.42
N LEU A 59 11.95 -5.69 -8.35
CA LEU A 59 11.60 -6.52 -9.49
C LEU A 59 12.29 -7.88 -9.36
N VAL A 60 11.54 -8.95 -9.64
CA VAL A 60 12.08 -10.31 -9.76
C VAL A 60 11.65 -10.83 -11.12
N VAL A 61 12.62 -11.34 -11.90
CA VAL A 61 12.38 -11.95 -13.21
C VAL A 61 12.91 -13.38 -13.18
N MET A 62 12.13 -14.29 -13.74
CA MET A 62 12.48 -15.70 -13.87
C MET A 62 12.25 -16.12 -15.31
N GLY A 63 13.29 -16.64 -15.95
CA GLY A 63 13.28 -17.04 -17.35
C GLY A 63 14.19 -18.25 -17.57
N LYS A 64 14.16 -18.78 -18.80
CA LYS A 64 15.09 -19.84 -19.24
C LYS A 64 16.37 -19.25 -19.82
N GLU A 65 16.33 -17.97 -20.14
CA GLU A 65 17.41 -17.15 -20.63
C GLU A 65 18.55 -17.08 -19.61
N SER A 66 19.75 -16.77 -20.10
CA SER A 66 20.92 -16.50 -19.27
C SER A 66 20.75 -15.22 -18.44
N LEU A 67 21.59 -15.05 -17.42
CA LEU A 67 21.55 -13.85 -16.56
C LEU A 67 21.80 -12.56 -17.37
N ASP A 68 22.70 -12.61 -18.34
CA ASP A 68 23.04 -11.45 -19.19
C ASP A 68 21.85 -11.04 -20.06
N GLU A 69 21.17 -12.01 -20.67
CA GLU A 69 19.96 -11.76 -21.46
C GLU A 69 18.82 -11.19 -20.59
N LEU A 70 18.63 -11.74 -19.39
CA LEU A 70 17.64 -11.24 -18.44
C LEU A 70 17.95 -9.81 -18.00
N GLU A 71 19.21 -9.50 -17.73
CA GLU A 71 19.66 -8.15 -17.37
C GLU A 71 19.42 -7.17 -18.51
N GLU A 72 19.83 -7.49 -19.74
CA GLU A 72 19.65 -6.61 -20.90
C GLU A 72 18.16 -6.27 -21.11
N MET A 73 17.29 -7.28 -21.01
CA MET A 73 15.84 -7.09 -21.12
C MET A 73 15.30 -6.18 -20.02
N VAL A 74 15.69 -6.42 -18.76
CA VAL A 74 15.21 -5.64 -17.61
C VAL A 74 15.70 -4.20 -17.67
N VAL A 75 16.97 -3.97 -17.95
CA VAL A 75 17.55 -2.62 -18.04
C VAL A 75 16.84 -1.82 -19.13
N LYS A 76 16.61 -2.41 -20.30
CA LYS A 76 15.90 -1.74 -21.39
C LYS A 76 14.47 -1.32 -21.04
N LEU A 77 13.75 -2.12 -20.25
CA LEU A 77 12.33 -1.87 -19.94
C LEU A 77 12.11 -1.02 -18.68
N PHE A 78 12.95 -1.17 -17.66
CA PHE A 78 12.70 -0.60 -16.34
C PHE A 78 13.62 0.57 -15.97
N SER A 79 14.69 0.85 -16.73
CA SER A 79 15.55 2.02 -16.50
C SER A 79 14.82 3.36 -16.66
N VAL A 80 13.70 3.38 -17.38
CA VAL A 80 12.85 4.57 -17.57
C VAL A 80 11.97 4.91 -16.37
N VAL A 81 11.89 4.02 -15.36
CA VAL A 81 11.11 4.29 -14.15
C VAL A 81 11.81 5.37 -13.34
N GLU A 82 11.10 6.47 -13.10
CA GLU A 82 11.66 7.63 -12.41
C GLU A 82 11.95 7.33 -10.93
N ASP A 83 13.15 7.70 -10.48
CA ASP A 83 13.48 7.80 -9.07
C ASP A 83 13.10 9.19 -8.54
N ARG A 84 12.14 9.22 -7.62
CA ARG A 84 11.65 10.43 -6.95
C ARG A 84 12.15 10.55 -5.52
N ALA A 85 13.16 9.75 -5.13
CA ALA A 85 13.77 9.72 -3.80
C ALA A 85 12.74 9.60 -2.66
N VAL A 86 11.72 8.76 -2.86
CA VAL A 86 10.61 8.59 -1.91
C VAL A 86 11.09 7.84 -0.68
N THR A 87 10.82 8.37 0.51
CA THR A 87 11.02 7.61 1.75
C THR A 87 9.85 6.67 1.99
N ALA A 88 10.12 5.36 2.01
CA ALA A 88 9.11 4.36 2.33
C ALA A 88 8.53 4.63 3.75
N PRO A 89 7.19 4.61 3.92
CA PRO A 89 6.60 4.80 5.24
C PRO A 89 7.06 3.72 6.23
N SER A 90 7.41 4.12 7.43
CA SER A 90 7.66 3.24 8.56
C SER A 90 6.74 3.58 9.72
N TRP A 91 6.32 2.56 10.46
CA TRP A 91 5.42 2.70 11.61
C TRP A 91 6.10 2.11 12.84
N PRO A 92 6.92 2.92 13.56
CA PRO A 92 7.64 2.43 14.74
C PRO A 92 6.70 2.18 15.92
N GLU A 93 5.56 2.87 15.95
CA GLU A 93 4.55 2.69 16.98
C GLU A 93 3.71 1.44 16.72
N HIS A 94 3.45 0.69 17.78
CA HIS A 94 2.62 -0.50 17.69
C HIS A 94 1.13 -0.11 17.56
N PRO A 95 0.33 -0.76 16.68
CA PRO A 95 -1.09 -0.43 16.47
C PRO A 95 -1.96 -0.53 17.74
N PHE A 96 -1.48 -1.26 18.74
CA PHE A 96 -2.10 -1.39 20.06
C PHE A 96 -1.19 -0.74 21.13
N PRO A 97 -1.44 0.53 21.52
CA PRO A 97 -0.80 1.15 22.67
C PRO A 97 -1.14 0.40 23.96
N PRO A 98 -0.38 0.56 25.05
CA PRO A 98 -0.54 -0.24 26.29
C PRO A 98 -1.99 -0.42 26.79
N PRO A 99 -2.88 0.60 26.74
CA PRO A 99 -4.28 0.44 27.14
C PRO A 99 -5.10 -0.51 26.24
N LEU A 100 -4.71 -0.67 24.97
CA LEU A 100 -5.41 -1.51 23.98
C LEU A 100 -4.81 -2.91 23.85
N ARG A 101 -3.61 -3.17 24.41
CA ARG A 101 -2.92 -4.47 24.30
C ARG A 101 -3.65 -5.64 24.97
N ARG A 102 -4.56 -5.38 25.91
CA ARG A 102 -5.35 -6.39 26.63
C ARG A 102 -6.65 -6.78 25.92
N LYS A 103 -7.01 -6.11 24.81
CA LYS A 103 -8.23 -6.38 24.03
C LYS A 103 -7.94 -7.19 22.76
N ARG A 104 -7.14 -8.26 22.87
CA ARG A 104 -7.00 -9.20 21.74
C ARG A 104 -8.34 -9.91 21.58
N ALA A 105 -9.02 -9.68 20.47
CA ALA A 105 -10.32 -10.29 20.22
C ALA A 105 -10.21 -11.82 20.06
N TYR A 106 -9.05 -12.35 19.63
CA TYR A 106 -8.84 -13.79 19.47
C TYR A 106 -7.35 -14.16 19.65
N CYS A 107 -7.08 -15.18 20.46
CA CYS A 107 -5.95 -16.11 20.31
C CYS A 107 -6.45 -17.30 19.48
#